data_AF-A0AAP0GBD4-F1
#
_entry.id   AF-A0AAP0GBD4-F1
#
_cell.length_a   1.000
_cell.length_b   1.000
_cell.length_c   1.000
_cell.angle_alpha   90.00
_cell.angle_beta   90.00
_cell.angle_gamma   90.00
#
_symmetry.space_group_name_H-M   'P 1'
#
loop_
_entity.id
_entity.type
_entity.pdbx_description
1 polymer ?
#
loop_
_entity_poly.entity_id
_entity_poly.type
_entity_poly.pdbx_seq_one_letter_code
_entity_poly.pdbx_strand_id
1 'polypeptide(L)'
;MIREVREMLRSMNDGEISSSAYDTAWVAMVPNLAGDRGGGPQFPASLRWIIDHQLDDGSWGDENFFSAHDRIISTLACVVALSSWSICPENCKRGLLFLRENMRRLAEENHEELMMIGFEVVLPSLIDIAKGLGLDFPYNDPALQDIYAKREIKMKRIPMELLHRVPTSMLFSLEGMPGLEWEKLLRLQSFDGSFFFSPASTAFALMETGDENCRCYLTKIVDRFHGGVPCVYPVDIFERMWAVDRLQRLGISHHFEAEIEVLMEYVFKYWSKEGLCATRNTTVYDLDDTAMGFRLLRLHGYIVSPDVFQNFERNGEFFGFIGQSNQAVTGIFNLNRASQLNFSGEEILDQAKNFSCHFLREKQASNQLLDKWVIAKDLPGEVAYALDFPFYASLPRVEARLYIEQYGGGDDIWIGKTLYRMLYVNNVSYLDLAKVDFNQCQSIHQLEWLDIQRWYKKCRLTEYGMVKEDMLKTYFLAASSIFEPDRAAERINWARTAMLAEAIIISYHRSTTSQGATALLLIRTIELCAGRAEPKDEMARMEYACLTRLAISICNRLQYCSWNMILKCSDRGIESEMQELVKCVIEQRQSPDGLNRETKQTFMDVVKSFYYLSWCPPTTLNNHISKVLFEPVK
;
A
#
# COMPACT_ATOMS: atom_id res chain seq x y z
N MET A 1 8.13 -2.41 -20.82
CA MET A 1 6.90 -2.80 -20.11
C MET A 1 7.02 -4.17 -19.44
N ILE A 2 6.40 -5.30 -19.87
CA ILE A 2 6.41 -6.54 -19.05
C ILE A 2 7.82 -7.01 -18.64
N ARG A 3 8.76 -7.11 -19.59
CA ARG A 3 10.15 -7.54 -19.28
C ARG A 3 10.84 -6.61 -18.28
N GLU A 4 10.63 -5.30 -18.45
CA GLU A 4 11.22 -4.26 -17.61
C GLU A 4 10.65 -4.32 -16.18
N VAL A 5 9.32 -4.45 -16.02
CA VAL A 5 8.70 -4.64 -14.70
C VAL A 5 9.21 -5.92 -14.04
N ARG A 6 9.35 -7.00 -14.81
CA ARG A 6 9.92 -8.25 -14.30
C ARG A 6 11.36 -8.08 -13.83
N GLU A 7 12.17 -7.32 -14.55
CA GLU A 7 13.55 -6.99 -14.15
C GLU A 7 13.56 -6.19 -12.84
N MET A 8 12.68 -5.19 -12.69
CA MET A 8 12.52 -4.42 -11.43
C MET A 8 12.19 -5.32 -10.24
N LEU A 9 11.20 -6.21 -10.37
CA LEU A 9 10.80 -7.12 -9.29
C LEU A 9 11.93 -8.08 -8.90
N ARG A 10 12.69 -8.58 -9.88
CA ARG A 10 13.81 -9.52 -9.65
C ARG A 10 15.05 -8.83 -9.08
N SER A 11 15.21 -7.53 -9.28
CA SER A 11 16.35 -6.78 -8.74
C SER A 11 16.10 -6.19 -7.34
N MET A 12 14.88 -6.30 -6.79
CA MET A 12 14.54 -5.81 -5.45
C MET A 12 15.51 -6.36 -4.39
N ASN A 13 16.06 -5.46 -3.60
CA ASN A 13 17.02 -5.75 -2.53
C ASN A 13 16.60 -5.09 -1.22
N ASP A 14 17.42 -4.19 -0.68
CA ASP A 14 17.21 -3.36 0.48
C ASP A 14 16.31 -2.13 0.19
N GLY A 15 16.00 -1.84 -1.08
CA GLY A 15 14.97 -0.89 -1.52
C GLY A 15 15.47 0.17 -2.51
N GLU A 16 14.66 0.51 -3.51
CA GLU A 16 14.87 1.61 -4.45
C GLU A 16 14.11 2.86 -4.02
N ILE A 17 14.75 3.63 -3.13
CA ILE A 17 14.25 4.87 -2.54
C ILE A 17 15.12 6.06 -2.96
N SER A 18 14.52 7.23 -3.20
CA SER A 18 15.27 8.45 -3.53
C SER A 18 16.13 8.95 -2.36
N SER A 19 17.27 9.58 -2.67
CA SER A 19 18.13 10.20 -1.66
C SER A 19 17.47 11.42 -1.00
N SER A 20 17.77 11.63 0.29
CA SER A 20 17.40 12.78 1.11
C SER A 20 18.59 13.71 1.21
N ALA A 21 18.42 14.96 0.77
CA ALA A 21 19.47 15.98 0.90
C ALA A 21 19.76 16.32 2.37
N TYR A 22 18.73 16.32 3.22
CA TYR A 22 18.85 16.51 4.66
C TYR A 22 19.73 15.43 5.31
N ASP A 23 19.44 14.15 5.07
CA ASP A 23 20.19 13.06 5.67
C ASP A 23 21.61 12.96 5.10
N THR A 24 21.76 13.22 3.80
CA THR A 24 23.09 13.28 3.15
C THR A 24 23.96 14.38 3.76
N ALA A 25 23.39 15.53 4.12
CA ALA A 25 24.10 16.60 4.81
C ALA A 25 24.57 16.18 6.21
N TRP A 26 23.75 15.46 6.99
CA TRP A 26 24.18 14.91 8.27
C TRP A 26 25.34 13.92 8.14
N VAL A 27 25.29 13.04 7.14
CA VAL A 27 26.39 12.11 6.85
C VAL A 27 27.65 12.86 6.41
N ALA A 28 27.51 13.89 5.57
CA ALA A 28 28.64 14.70 5.11
C ALA A 28 29.34 15.49 6.22
N MET A 29 28.68 15.75 7.36
CA MET A 29 29.27 16.44 8.51
C MET A 29 30.14 15.54 9.40
N VAL A 30 30.05 14.21 9.26
CA VAL A 30 30.82 13.29 10.11
C VAL A 30 32.33 13.49 9.88
N PRO A 31 33.11 13.83 10.92
CA PRO A 31 34.55 14.00 10.78
C PRO A 31 35.26 12.65 10.67
N ASN A 32 36.41 12.61 9.99
CA ASN A 32 37.24 11.40 9.94
C ASN A 32 37.70 10.99 11.35
N LEU A 33 37.23 9.84 11.82
CA LEU A 33 37.48 9.34 13.17
C LEU A 33 38.83 8.59 13.31
N ALA A 34 39.48 8.23 12.20
CA ALA A 34 40.67 7.36 12.18
C ALA A 34 42.01 8.05 12.53
N GLY A 35 41.99 9.30 13.00
CA GLY A 35 43.10 9.85 13.79
C GLY A 35 44.45 10.11 13.11
N ASP A 36 44.58 10.03 11.78
CA ASP A 36 45.84 10.37 11.09
C ASP A 36 45.65 11.48 10.03
N ARG A 37 46.11 12.69 10.39
CA ARG A 37 46.55 13.80 9.51
C ARG A 37 45.63 14.29 8.38
N GLY A 38 44.33 14.37 8.60
CA GLY A 38 43.45 15.15 7.70
C GLY A 38 42.12 15.49 8.34
N GLY A 39 41.93 16.76 8.73
CA GLY A 39 40.66 17.29 9.27
C GLY A 39 39.57 17.43 8.20
N GLY A 40 39.26 16.33 7.51
CA GLY A 40 38.26 16.27 6.45
C GLY A 40 37.10 15.32 6.78
N PRO A 41 36.10 15.23 5.90
CA PRO A 41 34.91 14.41 6.10
C PRO A 41 35.22 12.92 6.05
N GLN A 42 34.58 12.13 6.91
CA GLN A 42 34.59 10.66 6.86
C GLN A 42 33.97 10.13 5.56
N PHE A 43 32.99 10.85 5.01
CA PHE A 43 32.24 10.49 3.80
C PHE A 43 32.34 11.60 2.73
N PRO A 44 33.50 11.74 2.04
CA PRO A 44 33.68 12.79 1.04
C PRO A 44 32.72 12.67 -0.16
N ALA A 45 32.26 11.44 -0.47
CA ALA A 45 31.27 11.22 -1.53
C ALA A 45 29.92 11.90 -1.24
N SER A 46 29.48 11.94 0.02
CA SER A 46 28.25 12.64 0.43
C SER A 46 28.37 14.15 0.27
N LEU A 47 29.53 14.70 0.59
CA LEU A 47 29.80 16.12 0.39
C LEU A 47 29.79 16.49 -1.10
N ARG A 48 30.36 15.62 -1.96
CA ARG A 48 30.29 15.77 -3.41
C ARG A 48 28.86 15.68 -3.93
N TRP A 49 28.07 14.72 -3.44
CA TRP A 49 26.67 14.58 -3.80
C TRP A 49 25.90 15.89 -3.54
N ILE A 50 26.08 16.52 -2.38
CA ILE A 50 25.43 17.81 -2.06
C ILE A 50 25.80 18.89 -3.09
N ILE A 51 27.07 19.00 -3.48
CA ILE A 51 27.54 20.00 -4.46
C ILE A 51 26.88 19.77 -5.82
N ASP A 52 26.79 18.51 -6.24
CA ASP A 52 26.33 18.12 -7.57
C ASP A 52 24.79 18.13 -7.69
N HIS A 53 24.04 18.22 -6.58
CA HIS A 53 22.56 18.14 -6.55
C HIS A 53 21.86 19.40 -6.01
N GLN A 54 22.52 20.57 -6.06
CA GLN A 54 21.82 21.84 -5.81
C GLN A 54 20.88 22.16 -6.98
N LEU A 55 19.62 22.46 -6.69
CA LEU A 55 18.63 22.86 -7.70
C LEU A 55 18.93 24.24 -8.30
N ASP A 56 18.28 24.55 -9.41
CA ASP A 56 18.47 25.80 -10.14
C ASP A 56 18.15 27.05 -9.30
N ASP A 57 17.13 26.95 -8.44
CA ASP A 57 16.72 28.01 -7.50
C ASP A 57 17.66 28.17 -6.29
N GLY A 58 18.70 27.33 -6.18
CA GLY A 58 19.67 27.34 -5.08
C GLY A 58 19.26 26.47 -3.88
N SER A 59 18.08 25.83 -3.92
CA SER A 59 17.63 24.91 -2.87
C SER A 59 18.10 23.48 -3.07
N TRP A 60 17.80 22.63 -2.08
CA TRP A 60 17.82 21.17 -2.18
C TRP A 60 16.46 20.63 -1.71
N GLY A 61 16.05 19.46 -2.23
CA GLY A 61 14.80 18.78 -1.90
C GLY A 61 14.25 17.99 -3.08
N ASP A 62 12.96 17.63 -3.08
CA ASP A 62 12.32 16.99 -4.26
C ASP A 62 12.29 17.98 -5.44
N GLU A 63 12.78 17.52 -6.59
CA GLU A 63 12.90 18.33 -7.82
C GLU A 63 11.53 18.62 -8.45
N ASN A 64 10.61 17.65 -8.37
CA ASN A 64 9.34 17.67 -9.11
C ASN A 64 8.17 18.18 -8.27
N PHE A 65 8.35 18.35 -6.97
CA PHE A 65 7.35 18.88 -6.06
C PHE A 65 7.94 19.89 -5.09
N PHE A 66 7.34 21.08 -5.05
CA PHE A 66 7.75 22.12 -4.12
C PHE A 66 6.96 22.00 -2.81
N SER A 67 7.65 21.73 -1.71
CA SER A 67 7.17 21.97 -0.36
C SER A 67 8.12 22.92 0.38
N ALA A 68 7.59 23.95 1.05
CA ALA A 68 8.44 24.89 1.77
C ALA A 68 9.15 24.18 2.94
N HIS A 69 8.47 23.27 3.62
CA HIS A 69 9.06 22.45 4.68
C HIS A 69 10.24 21.62 4.14
N ASP A 70 10.05 20.89 3.04
CA ASP A 70 11.10 20.05 2.43
C ASP A 70 12.31 20.89 1.98
N ARG A 71 12.05 21.95 1.21
CA ARG A 71 13.10 22.78 0.63
C ARG A 71 13.91 23.51 1.69
N ILE A 72 13.26 24.04 2.74
CA ILE A 72 13.96 24.82 3.77
C ILE A 72 14.85 23.92 4.63
N ILE A 73 14.36 22.79 5.10
CA ILE A 73 15.15 21.91 5.98
C ILE A 73 16.32 21.29 5.21
N SER A 74 16.09 20.83 3.98
CA SER A 74 17.12 20.25 3.11
C SER A 74 18.19 21.27 2.74
N THR A 75 17.78 22.49 2.36
CA THR A 75 18.71 23.57 1.98
C THR A 75 19.55 24.01 3.17
N LEU A 76 18.93 24.23 4.33
CA LEU A 76 19.69 24.62 5.54
C LEU A 76 20.72 23.55 5.91
N ALA A 77 20.34 22.26 5.81
CA ALA A 77 21.25 21.17 6.17
C ALA A 77 22.45 21.13 5.22
N CYS A 78 22.22 21.24 3.92
CA CYS A 78 23.28 21.27 2.92
C CYS A 78 24.21 22.48 3.09
N VAL A 79 23.66 23.67 3.35
CA VAL A 79 24.46 24.88 3.62
C VAL A 79 25.30 24.71 4.88
N VAL A 80 24.73 24.16 5.95
CA VAL A 80 25.46 23.86 7.19
C VAL A 80 26.60 22.89 6.92
N ALA A 81 26.35 21.78 6.20
CA ALA A 81 27.37 20.79 5.88
C ALA A 81 28.54 21.37 5.05
N LEU A 82 28.25 22.13 3.99
CA LEU A 82 29.27 22.79 3.18
C LEU A 82 30.08 23.83 3.98
N SER A 83 29.41 24.56 4.88
CA SER A 83 30.03 25.59 5.71
C SER A 83 30.91 25.02 6.82
N SER A 84 30.53 23.88 7.42
CA SER A 84 31.34 23.15 8.40
C SER A 84 32.72 22.76 7.86
N TRP A 85 32.84 22.57 6.55
CA TRP A 85 34.10 22.25 5.87
C TRP A 85 34.73 23.46 5.15
N SER A 86 34.11 24.64 5.19
CA SER A 86 34.57 25.85 4.50
C SER A 86 34.80 25.66 2.99
N ILE A 87 33.91 24.93 2.32
CA ILE A 87 33.99 24.66 0.87
C ILE A 87 32.79 25.21 0.09
N CYS A 88 32.94 25.30 -1.23
CA CYS A 88 31.89 25.67 -2.19
C CYS A 88 31.05 26.90 -1.77
N PRO A 89 31.68 28.06 -1.53
CA PRO A 89 31.00 29.24 -0.99
C PRO A 89 29.88 29.77 -1.90
N GLU A 90 29.94 29.52 -3.21
CA GLU A 90 28.87 29.93 -4.13
C GLU A 90 27.59 29.10 -3.94
N ASN A 91 27.71 27.78 -3.75
CA ASN A 91 26.56 26.93 -3.41
C ASN A 91 25.93 27.38 -2.08
N CYS A 92 26.75 27.68 -1.06
CA CYS A 92 26.28 28.21 0.22
C CYS A 92 25.53 29.53 0.05
N LYS A 93 26.08 30.46 -0.74
CA LYS A 93 25.47 31.77 -1.00
C LYS A 93 24.12 31.63 -1.69
N ARG A 94 24.01 30.76 -2.70
CA ARG A 94 22.73 30.47 -3.38
C ARG A 94 21.70 29.85 -2.43
N GLY A 95 22.11 28.90 -1.58
CA GLY A 95 21.24 28.30 -0.59
C GLY A 95 20.75 29.29 0.47
N LEU A 96 21.64 30.14 0.99
CA LEU A 96 21.27 31.21 1.94
C LEU A 96 20.32 32.24 1.31
N LEU A 97 20.52 32.59 0.03
CA LEU A 97 19.61 33.46 -0.71
C LEU A 97 18.22 32.83 -0.81
N PHE A 98 18.15 31.56 -1.22
CA PHE A 98 16.89 30.83 -1.30
C PHE A 98 16.15 30.82 0.05
N LEU A 99 16.86 30.50 1.14
CA LEU A 99 16.29 30.48 2.49
C LEU A 99 15.69 31.85 2.84
N ARG A 100 16.45 32.93 2.65
CA ARG A 100 15.99 34.29 2.94
C ARG A 100 14.72 34.67 2.16
N GLU A 101 14.62 34.26 0.90
CA GLU A 101 13.48 34.59 0.04
C GLU A 101 12.23 33.74 0.33
N ASN A 102 12.41 32.53 0.89
CA ASN A 102 11.34 31.55 1.02
C ASN A 102 10.89 31.23 2.46
N MET A 103 11.59 31.67 3.51
CA MET A 103 11.22 31.35 4.91
C MET A 103 9.75 31.64 5.25
N ARG A 104 9.22 32.79 4.81
CA ARG A 104 7.81 33.18 5.03
C ARG A 104 6.80 32.14 4.57
N ARG A 105 7.16 31.33 3.56
CA ARG A 105 6.28 30.31 2.96
C ARG A 105 5.98 29.16 3.92
N LEU A 106 6.80 28.96 4.96
CA LEU A 106 6.48 27.99 6.02
C LEU A 106 5.15 28.33 6.70
N ALA A 107 4.84 29.62 6.90
CA ALA A 107 3.59 30.05 7.51
C ALA A 107 2.39 30.03 6.54
N GLU A 108 2.65 29.93 5.24
CA GLU A 108 1.63 29.88 4.18
C GLU A 108 1.20 28.44 3.85
N GLU A 109 2.09 27.47 4.05
CA GLU A 109 1.87 26.06 3.75
C GLU A 109 1.06 25.35 4.85
N ASN A 110 0.17 24.43 4.46
CA ASN A 110 -0.67 23.72 5.42
C ASN A 110 0.16 22.77 6.30
N HIS A 111 0.41 23.20 7.54
CA HIS A 111 1.19 22.44 8.52
C HIS A 111 0.58 21.09 8.92
N GLU A 112 -0.74 20.92 8.82
CA GLU A 112 -1.40 19.67 9.22
C GLU A 112 -1.20 18.56 8.18
N GLU A 113 -0.97 18.93 6.93
CA GLU A 113 -0.88 18.00 5.78
C GLU A 113 0.56 17.77 5.30
N LEU A 114 1.42 18.80 5.30
CA LEU A 114 2.71 18.74 4.62
C LEU A 114 3.93 18.87 5.55
N MET A 115 3.73 18.89 6.87
CA MET A 115 4.86 19.01 7.79
C MET A 115 5.62 17.68 7.93
N MET A 116 6.92 17.72 7.61
CA MET A 116 7.84 16.56 7.67
C MET A 116 7.91 15.93 9.07
N ILE A 117 8.28 14.65 9.13
CA ILE A 117 8.47 13.92 10.38
C ILE A 117 9.52 14.63 11.24
N GLY A 118 9.15 14.98 12.47
CA GLY A 118 10.07 15.56 13.43
C GLY A 118 10.49 17.00 13.13
N PHE A 119 9.96 17.65 12.08
CA PHE A 119 10.37 18.99 11.61
C PHE A 119 10.52 20.03 12.73
N GLU A 120 9.53 20.10 13.62
CA GLU A 120 9.48 21.01 14.78
C GLU A 120 10.63 20.81 15.78
N VAL A 121 11.28 19.64 15.74
CA VAL A 121 12.39 19.29 16.62
C VAL A 121 13.72 19.44 15.89
N VAL A 122 13.80 18.95 14.65
CA VAL A 122 15.07 18.89 13.91
C VAL A 122 15.46 20.21 13.26
N LEU A 123 14.51 21.01 12.76
CA LEU A 123 14.83 22.30 12.13
C LEU A 123 15.40 23.29 13.15
N PRO A 124 14.80 23.49 14.34
CA PRO A 124 15.39 24.36 15.36
C PRO A 124 16.81 23.97 15.78
N SER A 125 17.10 22.68 15.95
CA SER A 125 18.46 22.21 16.27
C SER A 125 19.46 22.53 15.16
N LEU A 126 19.03 22.41 13.90
CA LEU A 126 19.87 22.77 12.76
C LEU A 126 20.12 24.29 12.65
N ILE A 127 19.11 25.10 13.01
CA ILE A 127 19.25 26.56 13.12
C ILE A 127 20.28 26.93 14.20
N ASP A 128 20.30 26.22 15.32
CA ASP A 128 21.28 26.43 16.39
C ASP A 128 22.72 26.14 15.90
N ILE A 129 22.91 25.08 15.10
CA ILE A 129 24.20 24.78 14.45
C ILE A 129 24.58 25.89 13.47
N ALA A 130 23.65 26.31 12.60
CA ALA A 130 23.89 27.40 11.66
C ALA A 130 24.32 28.70 12.35
N LYS A 131 23.72 28.99 13.51
CA LYS A 131 24.08 30.14 14.35
C LYS A 131 25.49 30.01 14.93
N GLY A 132 25.88 28.82 15.38
CA GLY A 132 27.25 28.54 15.84
C GLY A 132 28.31 28.73 14.75
N LEU A 133 27.95 28.49 13.48
CA LEU A 133 28.79 28.73 12.31
C LEU A 133 28.79 30.19 11.81
N GLY A 134 27.97 31.06 12.40
CA GLY A 134 27.88 32.47 11.99
C GLY A 134 27.24 32.70 10.62
N LEU A 135 26.33 31.81 10.20
CA LEU A 135 25.65 31.92 8.91
C LEU A 135 24.64 33.09 8.89
N ASP A 136 24.49 33.73 7.73
CA ASP A 136 23.52 34.81 7.52
C ASP A 136 22.12 34.25 7.23
N PHE A 137 21.56 33.56 8.23
CA PHE A 137 20.22 32.98 8.20
C PHE A 137 19.18 33.94 8.81
N PRO A 138 17.93 33.97 8.31
CA PRO A 138 16.85 34.82 8.85
C PRO A 138 16.32 34.33 10.22
N TYR A 139 17.13 34.42 11.27
CA TYR A 139 16.80 33.93 12.62
C TYR A 139 15.56 34.55 13.27
N ASN A 140 15.15 35.74 12.82
CA ASN A 140 14.02 36.49 13.38
C ASN A 140 12.76 36.39 12.50
N ASP A 141 12.72 35.49 11.53
CA ASP A 141 11.54 35.31 10.68
C ASP A 141 10.32 34.88 11.53
N PRO A 142 9.15 35.54 11.39
CA PRO A 142 7.96 35.21 12.16
C PRO A 142 7.53 33.74 12.03
N ALA A 143 7.78 33.08 10.90
CA ALA A 143 7.41 31.68 10.69
C ALA A 143 8.12 30.73 11.67
N LEU A 144 9.28 31.12 12.21
CA LEU A 144 10.01 30.32 13.21
C LEU A 144 9.35 30.34 14.59
N GLN A 145 8.60 31.39 14.94
CA GLN A 145 8.00 31.52 16.26
C GLN A 145 7.02 30.38 16.57
N ASP A 146 6.17 30.04 15.59
CA ASP A 146 5.24 28.92 15.71
C ASP A 146 5.97 27.57 15.82
N ILE A 147 7.04 27.39 15.05
CA ILE A 147 7.87 26.17 15.07
C ILE A 147 8.52 25.98 16.44
N TYR A 148 9.09 27.03 17.04
CA TYR A 148 9.65 26.96 18.39
C TYR A 148 8.58 26.70 19.45
N ALA A 149 7.39 27.30 19.33
CA ALA A 149 6.29 27.04 20.25
C ALA A 149 5.83 25.57 20.19
N LYS A 150 5.72 25.02 18.98
CA LYS A 150 5.43 23.60 18.73
C LYS A 150 6.53 22.68 19.28
N ARG A 151 7.81 23.04 19.11
CA ARG A 151 8.96 22.33 19.71
C ARG A 151 8.77 22.20 21.22
N GLU A 152 8.50 23.29 21.91
CA GLU A 152 8.35 23.29 23.38
C GLU A 152 7.19 22.40 23.85
N ILE A 153 6.06 22.45 23.15
CA ILE A 153 4.91 21.58 23.46
C ILE A 153 5.29 20.11 23.25
N LYS A 154 5.98 19.80 22.14
CA LYS A 154 6.38 18.44 21.78
C LYS A 154 7.44 17.89 22.73
N MET A 155 8.45 18.67 23.08
CA MET A 155 9.50 18.30 24.03
C MET A 155 8.94 17.94 25.41
N LYS A 156 7.89 18.65 25.88
CA LYS A 156 7.20 18.32 27.14
C LYS A 156 6.42 17.00 27.09
N ARG A 157 6.02 16.55 25.89
CA ARG A 157 5.28 15.30 25.67
C ARG A 157 6.21 14.12 25.44
N ILE A 158 7.47 14.35 25.05
CA ILE A 158 8.45 13.29 24.82
C ILE A 158 8.82 12.64 26.15
N PRO A 159 8.53 11.35 26.37
CA PRO A 159 8.95 10.65 27.56
C PRO A 159 10.44 10.31 27.46
N MET A 160 11.31 11.26 27.84
CA MET A 160 12.77 11.10 27.74
C MET A 160 13.30 9.87 28.49
N GLU A 161 12.68 9.48 29.60
CA GLU A 161 13.04 8.23 30.29
C GLU A 161 12.76 6.99 29.41
N LEU A 162 11.63 7.00 28.70
CA LEU A 162 11.24 5.89 27.83
C LEU A 162 12.14 5.81 26.60
N LEU A 163 12.52 6.96 26.02
CA LEU A 163 13.46 7.05 24.89
C LEU A 163 14.77 6.29 25.17
N HIS A 164 15.26 6.35 26.40
CA HIS A 164 16.52 5.70 26.81
C HIS A 164 16.35 4.25 27.30
N ARG A 165 15.12 3.74 27.39
CA ARG A 165 14.84 2.43 27.98
C ARG A 165 14.36 1.40 26.98
N VAL A 166 13.58 1.81 25.98
CA VAL A 166 12.98 0.90 25.00
C VAL A 166 13.05 1.49 23.59
N PRO A 167 13.13 0.64 22.54
CA PRO A 167 13.05 1.11 21.16
C PRO A 167 11.70 1.79 20.90
N THR A 168 11.75 3.00 20.36
CA THR A 168 10.57 3.77 19.95
C THR A 168 10.86 4.50 18.65
N SER A 169 9.83 4.96 17.93
CA SER A 169 10.02 5.77 16.71
C SER A 169 10.76 7.08 16.95
N MET A 170 10.93 7.52 18.21
CA MET A 170 11.72 8.70 18.56
C MET A 170 13.22 8.53 18.24
N LEU A 171 13.73 7.29 18.21
CA LEU A 171 15.09 6.99 17.77
C LEU A 171 15.35 7.42 16.31
N PHE A 172 14.28 7.63 15.53
CA PHE A 172 14.38 8.15 14.17
C PHE A 172 14.89 9.58 14.10
N SER A 173 14.78 10.40 15.16
CA SER A 173 15.07 11.85 15.10
C SER A 173 15.99 12.33 16.24
N LEU A 174 16.99 11.54 16.63
CA LEU A 174 17.90 11.88 17.74
C LEU A 174 18.69 13.17 17.50
N GLU A 175 18.99 13.50 16.24
CA GLU A 175 19.72 14.71 15.83
C GLU A 175 19.04 16.02 16.22
N GLY A 176 17.74 15.97 16.54
CA GLY A 176 16.98 17.11 17.04
C GLY A 176 16.86 17.18 18.56
N MET A 177 17.27 16.14 19.29
CA MET A 177 16.92 15.95 20.70
C MET A 177 18.05 16.39 21.66
N PRO A 178 17.76 17.21 22.67
CA PRO A 178 18.72 17.53 23.73
C PRO A 178 18.77 16.44 24.81
N GLY A 179 19.85 16.42 25.60
CA GLY A 179 19.95 15.64 26.84
C GLY A 179 20.00 14.12 26.63
N LEU A 180 20.65 13.67 25.56
CA LEU A 180 20.78 12.25 25.23
C LEU A 180 21.87 11.57 26.07
N GLU A 181 21.57 10.38 26.57
CA GLU A 181 22.49 9.51 27.30
C GLU A 181 22.94 8.35 26.39
N TRP A 182 24.02 8.59 25.63
CA TRP A 182 24.49 7.68 24.58
C TRP A 182 24.79 6.25 25.05
N GLU A 183 25.29 6.06 26.28
CA GLU A 183 25.53 4.72 26.84
C GLU A 183 24.25 3.88 26.91
N LYS A 184 23.10 4.52 27.15
CA LYS A 184 21.79 3.86 27.15
C LYS A 184 21.27 3.67 25.73
N LEU A 185 21.38 4.70 24.88
CA LEU A 185 20.89 4.66 23.51
C LEU A 185 21.60 3.60 22.64
N LEU A 186 22.91 3.42 22.79
CA LEU A 186 23.64 2.39 22.03
C LEU A 186 23.13 0.96 22.30
N ARG A 187 22.47 0.72 23.45
CA ARG A 187 21.83 -0.57 23.75
C ARG A 187 20.51 -0.78 23.00
N LEU A 188 19.99 0.29 22.39
CA LEU A 188 18.76 0.31 21.58
C LEU A 188 19.05 0.42 20.07
N GLN A 189 20.33 0.31 19.68
CA GLN A 189 20.75 0.30 18.27
C GLN A 189 20.09 -0.86 17.52
N SER A 190 19.68 -0.61 16.27
CA SER A 190 19.17 -1.64 15.38
C SER A 190 20.26 -2.66 15.03
N PHE A 191 19.83 -3.86 14.62
CA PHE A 191 20.76 -4.96 14.30
C PHE A 191 21.76 -4.63 13.18
N ASP A 192 21.39 -3.72 12.26
CA ASP A 192 22.24 -3.28 11.16
C ASP A 192 23.23 -2.17 11.53
N GLY A 193 23.20 -1.68 12.77
CA GLY A 193 24.02 -0.59 13.28
C GLY A 193 23.34 0.78 13.22
N SER A 194 22.12 0.88 12.71
CA SER A 194 21.39 2.14 12.63
C SER A 194 20.69 2.52 13.93
N PHE A 195 20.31 3.80 14.04
CA PHE A 195 19.25 4.24 14.94
C PHE A 195 17.94 4.36 14.15
N PHE A 196 17.07 3.37 14.33
CA PHE A 196 15.76 3.29 13.68
C PHE A 196 15.82 3.49 12.17
N PHE A 197 16.86 2.95 11.51
CA PHE A 197 16.98 2.97 10.05
C PHE A 197 17.12 4.38 9.46
N SER A 198 17.35 5.41 10.29
CA SER A 198 17.55 6.80 9.83
C SER A 198 19.04 7.09 9.66
N PRO A 199 19.53 7.44 8.45
CA PRO A 199 20.90 7.88 8.27
C PRO A 199 21.27 9.15 9.05
N ALA A 200 20.43 10.18 9.14
CA ALA A 200 20.76 11.39 9.92
C ALA A 200 20.94 11.11 11.43
N SER A 201 19.99 10.40 12.05
CA SER A 201 20.07 9.98 13.46
C SER A 201 21.33 9.13 13.73
N THR A 202 21.67 8.24 12.79
CA THR A 202 22.86 7.39 12.90
C THR A 202 24.16 8.18 12.70
N ALA A 203 24.18 9.15 11.79
CA ALA A 203 25.32 10.05 11.60
C ALA A 203 25.54 10.93 12.83
N PHE A 204 24.47 11.43 13.44
CA PHE A 204 24.55 12.16 14.70
C PHE A 204 25.10 11.28 15.83
N ALA A 205 24.59 10.06 15.99
CA ALA A 205 25.13 9.11 16.96
C ALA A 205 26.62 8.79 16.72
N LEU A 206 27.03 8.63 15.47
CA LEU A 206 28.43 8.39 15.11
C LEU A 206 29.34 9.57 15.53
N MET A 207 28.91 10.81 15.30
CA MET A 207 29.67 12.00 15.69
C MET A 207 29.86 12.09 17.22
N GLU A 208 28.86 11.66 17.98
CA GLU A 208 28.86 11.75 19.44
C GLU A 208 29.59 10.59 20.13
N THR A 209 29.64 9.42 19.49
CA THR A 209 30.09 8.18 20.15
C THR A 209 31.30 7.53 19.49
N GLY A 210 31.54 7.80 18.20
CA GLY A 210 32.52 7.07 17.40
C GLY A 210 32.18 5.60 17.17
N ASP A 211 30.91 5.20 17.37
CA ASP A 211 30.48 3.80 17.28
C ASP A 211 30.71 3.17 15.89
N GLU A 212 31.37 2.01 15.88
CA GLU A 212 31.80 1.35 14.66
C GLU A 212 30.63 0.74 13.87
N ASN A 213 29.55 0.33 14.54
CA ASN A 213 28.37 -0.19 13.86
C ASN A 213 27.63 0.93 13.12
N CYS A 214 27.49 2.12 13.73
CA CYS A 214 26.97 3.31 13.07
C CYS A 214 27.79 3.62 11.80
N ARG A 215 29.13 3.58 11.92
CA ARG A 215 30.05 3.81 10.78
C ARG A 215 29.86 2.78 9.67
N CYS A 216 29.77 1.49 10.03
CA CYS A 216 29.55 0.40 9.08
C CYS A 216 28.22 0.54 8.34
N TYR A 217 27.14 0.88 9.04
CA TYR A 217 25.83 1.15 8.45
C TYR A 217 25.91 2.28 7.41
N LEU A 218 26.43 3.45 7.80
CA LEU A 218 26.52 4.60 6.91
C LEU A 218 27.41 4.35 5.69
N THR A 219 28.55 3.66 5.88
CA THR A 219 29.46 3.31 4.77
C THR A 219 28.73 2.51 3.69
N LYS A 220 27.96 1.48 4.08
CA LYS A 220 27.21 0.64 3.13
C LYS A 220 26.19 1.45 2.33
N ILE A 221 25.50 2.40 2.99
CA ILE A 221 24.45 3.19 2.34
C ILE A 221 25.06 4.23 1.41
N VAL A 222 26.12 4.93 1.85
CA VAL A 222 26.84 5.88 1.01
C VAL A 222 27.38 5.20 -0.25
N ASP A 223 27.91 3.98 -0.14
CA ASP A 223 28.37 3.20 -1.30
C ASP A 223 27.20 2.81 -2.21
N ARG A 224 26.08 2.35 -1.64
CA ARG A 224 24.87 1.92 -2.36
C ARG A 224 24.23 3.06 -3.16
N PHE A 225 24.25 4.28 -2.63
CA PHE A 225 23.60 5.46 -3.20
C PHE A 225 24.59 6.49 -3.75
N HIS A 226 25.85 6.06 -3.99
CA HIS A 226 26.88 6.83 -4.66
C HIS A 226 27.11 8.23 -4.05
N GLY A 227 27.15 8.30 -2.73
CA GLY A 227 27.32 9.55 -1.98
C GLY A 227 26.05 10.01 -1.28
N GLY A 228 24.91 9.97 -1.96
CA GLY A 228 23.61 10.28 -1.35
C GLY A 228 23.23 9.23 -0.30
N VAL A 229 22.26 9.54 0.55
CA VAL A 229 21.58 8.56 1.41
C VAL A 229 20.09 8.93 1.50
N PRO A 230 19.15 7.97 1.60
CA PRO A 230 17.72 8.25 1.79
C PRO A 230 17.42 8.69 3.23
N CYS A 231 16.16 9.08 3.52
CA CYS A 231 15.75 9.41 4.90
C CYS A 231 15.46 8.18 5.78
N VAL A 232 15.32 7.00 5.17
CA VAL A 232 15.12 5.72 5.85
C VAL A 232 15.73 4.59 5.01
N TYR A 233 16.46 3.67 5.63
CA TYR A 233 17.02 2.51 4.95
C TYR A 233 17.38 1.35 5.90
N PRO A 234 17.15 0.08 5.54
CA PRO A 234 16.48 -0.37 4.31
C PRO A 234 14.95 -0.20 4.37
N VAL A 235 14.27 -0.46 3.25
CA VAL A 235 12.80 -0.43 3.09
C VAL A 235 12.31 -1.67 2.33
N ASP A 236 12.97 -2.80 2.58
CA ASP A 236 12.89 -4.03 1.79
C ASP A 236 11.53 -4.75 1.92
N ILE A 237 10.92 -4.71 3.11
CA ILE A 237 9.60 -5.31 3.35
C ILE A 237 8.52 -4.42 2.74
N PHE A 238 8.59 -3.11 2.98
CA PHE A 238 7.67 -2.11 2.45
C PHE A 238 7.61 -2.15 0.91
N GLU A 239 8.77 -2.09 0.23
CA GLU A 239 8.83 -2.04 -1.23
C GLU A 239 8.18 -3.27 -1.86
N ARG A 240 8.48 -4.47 -1.33
CA ARG A 240 7.94 -5.73 -1.87
C ARG A 240 6.44 -5.82 -1.71
N MET A 241 5.93 -5.52 -0.52
CA MET A 241 4.50 -5.59 -0.24
C MET A 241 3.72 -4.60 -1.10
N TRP A 242 4.18 -3.34 -1.16
CA TRP A 242 3.49 -2.34 -1.96
C TRP A 242 3.60 -2.59 -3.45
N ALA A 243 4.72 -3.09 -3.98
CA ALA A 243 4.81 -3.48 -5.39
C ALA A 243 3.77 -4.56 -5.74
N VAL A 244 3.63 -5.59 -4.90
CA VAL A 244 2.60 -6.64 -5.10
C VAL A 244 1.19 -6.06 -5.03
N ASP A 245 0.90 -5.21 -4.03
CA ASP A 245 -0.41 -4.56 -3.92
C ASP A 245 -0.74 -3.71 -5.16
N ARG A 246 0.23 -2.93 -5.65
CA ARG A 246 0.05 -2.10 -6.86
C ARG A 246 -0.19 -2.94 -8.09
N LEU A 247 0.59 -4.00 -8.33
CA LEU A 247 0.41 -4.90 -9.48
C LEU A 247 -0.96 -5.59 -9.46
N GLN A 248 -1.43 -6.03 -8.29
CA GLN A 248 -2.74 -6.67 -8.12
C GLN A 248 -3.87 -5.68 -8.39
N ARG A 249 -3.83 -4.50 -7.77
CA ARG A 249 -4.88 -3.48 -7.93
C ARG A 249 -4.90 -2.86 -9.33
N LEU A 250 -3.74 -2.72 -9.98
CA LEU A 250 -3.65 -2.31 -11.39
C LEU A 250 -4.09 -3.42 -12.35
N GLY A 251 -4.30 -4.63 -11.84
CA GLY A 251 -4.89 -5.70 -12.62
C GLY A 251 -3.92 -6.42 -13.57
N ILE A 252 -2.61 -6.28 -13.34
CA ILE A 252 -1.53 -6.80 -14.19
C ILE A 252 -0.67 -7.88 -13.49
N SER A 253 -1.03 -8.26 -12.26
CA SER A 253 -0.28 -9.24 -11.46
C SER A 253 -0.15 -10.63 -12.12
N HIS A 254 -1.10 -11.01 -12.97
CA HIS A 254 -1.11 -12.30 -13.69
C HIS A 254 0.10 -12.47 -14.64
N HIS A 255 0.78 -11.38 -15.01
CA HIS A 255 2.04 -11.44 -15.78
C HIS A 255 3.27 -11.78 -14.93
N PHE A 256 3.15 -11.74 -13.60
CA PHE A 256 4.28 -11.72 -12.66
C PHE A 256 4.13 -12.73 -11.51
N GLU A 257 3.34 -13.79 -11.68
CA GLU A 257 3.03 -14.74 -10.60
C GLU A 257 4.28 -15.33 -9.94
N ALA A 258 5.26 -15.78 -10.75
CA ALA A 258 6.51 -16.33 -10.25
C ALA A 258 7.37 -15.31 -9.49
N GLU A 259 7.37 -14.04 -9.93
CA GLU A 259 8.07 -12.98 -9.21
C GLU A 259 7.35 -12.66 -7.89
N ILE A 260 6.03 -12.54 -7.91
CA ILE A 260 5.21 -12.26 -6.73
C ILE A 260 5.37 -13.34 -5.67
N GLU A 261 5.42 -14.62 -6.06
CA GLU A 261 5.67 -15.74 -5.14
C GLU A 261 6.97 -15.55 -4.35
N VAL A 262 8.08 -15.25 -5.05
CA VAL A 262 9.39 -14.99 -4.42
C VAL A 262 9.34 -13.78 -3.48
N LEU A 263 8.62 -12.71 -3.86
CA LEU A 263 8.47 -11.54 -3.00
C LEU A 263 7.68 -11.88 -1.73
N MET A 264 6.62 -12.67 -1.83
CA MET A 264 5.81 -13.08 -0.68
C MET A 264 6.54 -14.09 0.23
N GLU A 265 7.34 -14.99 -0.33
CA GLU A 265 8.23 -15.86 0.44
C GLU A 265 9.20 -15.03 1.29
N TYR A 266 9.78 -13.97 0.71
CA TYR A 266 10.67 -13.07 1.43
C TYR A 266 9.94 -12.35 2.57
N VAL A 267 8.75 -11.80 2.32
CA VAL A 267 7.95 -11.13 3.36
C VAL A 267 7.57 -12.11 4.47
N PHE A 268 7.14 -13.33 4.11
CA PHE A 268 6.77 -14.36 5.09
C PHE A 268 7.94 -14.79 5.97
N LYS A 269 9.15 -14.87 5.42
CA LYS A 269 10.37 -15.19 6.17
C LYS A 269 10.60 -14.25 7.36
N TYR A 270 10.17 -12.99 7.26
CA TYR A 270 10.31 -11.98 8.32
C TYR A 270 9.01 -11.69 9.07
N TRP A 271 7.92 -12.40 8.75
CA TRP A 271 6.67 -12.31 9.48
C TRP A 271 6.85 -12.79 10.92
N SER A 272 6.32 -12.03 11.89
CA SER A 272 6.40 -12.34 13.32
C SER A 272 5.04 -12.14 14.00
N LYS A 273 4.92 -12.63 15.25
CA LYS A 273 3.71 -12.41 16.06
C LYS A 273 3.61 -10.97 16.58
N GLU A 274 4.73 -10.25 16.58
CA GLU A 274 4.82 -8.85 16.98
C GLU A 274 4.40 -7.90 15.84
N GLY A 275 4.57 -8.33 14.59
CA GLY A 275 4.17 -7.58 13.39
C GLY A 275 5.24 -7.51 12.31
N LEU A 276 5.05 -6.57 11.40
CA LEU A 276 6.02 -6.12 10.41
C LEU A 276 6.27 -4.61 10.57
N CYS A 277 7.33 -4.16 9.90
CA CYS A 277 7.60 -2.75 9.61
C CYS A 277 8.20 -2.67 8.22
N ALA A 278 8.58 -1.47 7.78
CA ALA A 278 9.14 -1.24 6.45
C ALA A 278 10.42 -2.04 6.17
N THR A 279 11.09 -2.50 7.22
CA THR A 279 12.37 -3.20 7.19
C THR A 279 12.35 -4.51 7.96
N ARG A 280 13.17 -5.47 7.50
CA ARG A 280 13.47 -6.72 8.21
C ARG A 280 14.18 -6.51 9.56
N ASN A 281 14.08 -7.50 10.44
CA ASN A 281 14.86 -7.59 11.70
C ASN A 281 14.74 -6.36 12.62
N THR A 282 13.58 -5.71 12.63
CA THR A 282 13.26 -4.60 13.54
C THR A 282 12.74 -5.11 14.88
N THR A 283 12.80 -4.28 15.91
CA THR A 283 12.10 -4.48 17.20
C THR A 283 10.92 -3.53 17.38
N VAL A 284 10.61 -2.74 16.36
CA VAL A 284 9.48 -1.80 16.34
C VAL A 284 8.67 -2.07 15.09
N TYR A 285 7.37 -2.24 15.29
CA TYR A 285 6.41 -2.65 14.29
C TYR A 285 5.34 -1.59 14.14
N ASP A 286 4.77 -1.48 12.94
CA ASP A 286 3.69 -0.56 12.65
C ASP A 286 2.48 -1.28 12.05
N LEU A 287 1.32 -0.66 12.25
CA LEU A 287 0.03 -1.21 11.83
C LEU A 287 -0.10 -1.30 10.31
N ASP A 288 0.51 -0.37 9.57
CA ASP A 288 0.31 -0.26 8.12
C ASP A 288 0.99 -1.43 7.40
N ASP A 289 2.28 -1.61 7.64
CA ASP A 289 3.06 -2.73 7.10
C ASP A 289 2.54 -4.08 7.62
N THR A 290 2.13 -4.15 8.89
CA THR A 290 1.53 -5.37 9.45
C THR A 290 0.21 -5.73 8.78
N ALA A 291 -0.69 -4.76 8.57
CA ALA A 291 -1.98 -4.99 7.92
C ALA A 291 -1.82 -5.35 6.44
N MET A 292 -0.90 -4.67 5.74
CA MET A 292 -0.54 -4.97 4.37
C MET A 292 0.01 -6.40 4.24
N GLY A 293 1.00 -6.74 5.05
CA GLY A 293 1.63 -8.05 5.06
C GLY A 293 0.65 -9.16 5.42
N PHE A 294 -0.15 -8.97 6.48
CA PHE A 294 -1.19 -9.92 6.86
C PHE A 294 -2.13 -10.24 5.70
N ARG A 295 -2.65 -9.19 5.04
CA ARG A 295 -3.61 -9.34 3.95
C ARG A 295 -2.99 -10.05 2.76
N LEU A 296 -1.80 -9.63 2.33
CA LEU A 296 -1.13 -10.22 1.17
C LEU A 296 -0.71 -11.66 1.44
N LEU A 297 -0.04 -11.92 2.56
CA LEU A 297 0.37 -13.27 2.96
C LEU A 297 -0.85 -14.19 3.05
N ARG A 298 -1.92 -13.75 3.70
CA ARG A 298 -3.18 -14.51 3.76
C ARG A 298 -3.69 -14.81 2.35
N LEU A 299 -3.88 -13.82 1.49
CA LEU A 299 -4.37 -14.03 0.10
C LEU A 299 -3.50 -14.98 -0.75
N HIS A 300 -2.20 -15.06 -0.44
CA HIS A 300 -1.26 -15.97 -1.09
C HIS A 300 -1.15 -17.34 -0.41
N GLY A 301 -1.99 -17.62 0.59
CA GLY A 301 -2.13 -18.94 1.21
C GLY A 301 -1.20 -19.20 2.39
N TYR A 302 -0.46 -18.19 2.85
CA TYR A 302 0.38 -18.30 4.05
C TYR A 302 -0.48 -18.30 5.32
N ILE A 303 -0.07 -19.11 6.30
CA ILE A 303 -0.73 -19.18 7.59
C ILE A 303 -0.23 -18.03 8.46
N VAL A 304 -1.07 -17.01 8.61
CA VAL A 304 -0.81 -15.82 9.45
C VAL A 304 -1.92 -15.64 10.47
N SER A 305 -1.53 -15.50 11.75
CA SER A 305 -2.48 -15.29 12.85
C SER A 305 -2.93 -13.83 12.92
N PRO A 306 -4.24 -13.56 13.11
CA PRO A 306 -4.76 -12.21 13.33
C PRO A 306 -4.38 -11.65 14.71
N ASP A 307 -3.88 -12.48 15.63
CA ASP A 307 -3.47 -12.05 16.97
C ASP A 307 -2.37 -10.98 16.94
N VAL A 308 -1.64 -10.88 15.81
CA VAL A 308 -0.68 -9.80 15.55
C VAL A 308 -1.29 -8.41 15.76
N PHE A 309 -2.59 -8.25 15.51
CA PHE A 309 -3.29 -6.97 15.66
C PHE A 309 -3.57 -6.60 17.12
N GLN A 310 -3.47 -7.55 18.07
CA GLN A 310 -3.60 -7.26 19.50
C GLN A 310 -2.52 -6.29 19.98
N ASN A 311 -1.35 -6.26 19.33
CA ASN A 311 -0.26 -5.35 19.68
C ASN A 311 -0.60 -3.87 19.38
N PHE A 312 -1.53 -3.64 18.44
CA PHE A 312 -1.93 -2.31 17.97
C PHE A 312 -3.28 -1.86 18.53
N GLU A 313 -3.98 -2.76 19.21
CA GLU A 313 -5.29 -2.51 19.81
C GLU A 313 -5.13 -1.94 21.22
N ARG A 314 -5.93 -0.92 21.54
CA ARG A 314 -6.09 -0.42 22.89
C ARG A 314 -7.47 0.21 23.07
N ASN A 315 -8.28 -0.40 23.94
CA ASN A 315 -9.64 0.05 24.29
C ASN A 315 -10.63 0.08 23.11
N GLY A 316 -10.52 -0.89 22.20
CA GLY A 316 -11.34 -1.00 20.99
C GLY A 316 -10.87 -0.13 19.82
N GLU A 317 -9.77 0.60 19.99
CA GLU A 317 -9.16 1.44 18.94
C GLU A 317 -7.82 0.87 18.48
N PHE A 318 -7.44 1.15 17.23
CA PHE A 318 -6.19 0.70 16.65
C PHE A 318 -5.26 1.89 16.37
N PHE A 319 -3.96 1.70 16.58
CA PHE A 319 -2.95 2.75 16.48
C PHE A 319 -1.76 2.34 15.60
N GLY A 320 -1.15 3.30 14.94
CA GLY A 320 -0.07 3.10 13.97
C GLY A 320 1.19 2.48 14.58
N PHE A 321 1.57 2.88 15.79
CA PHE A 321 2.72 2.32 16.51
C PHE A 321 2.32 1.92 17.94
N ILE A 322 2.93 0.86 18.43
CA ILE A 322 2.72 0.35 19.79
C ILE A 322 3.04 1.45 20.81
N GLY A 323 2.09 1.73 21.71
CA GLY A 323 2.23 2.74 22.77
C GLY A 323 2.08 4.20 22.30
N GLN A 324 1.77 4.44 21.03
CA GLN A 324 1.55 5.78 20.48
C GLN A 324 0.07 6.01 20.14
N SER A 325 -0.29 7.26 19.87
CA SER A 325 -1.67 7.65 19.56
C SER A 325 -1.87 8.05 18.09
N ASN A 326 -0.92 7.73 17.22
CA ASN A 326 -1.01 8.09 15.80
C ASN A 326 -2.02 7.20 15.07
N GLN A 327 -2.93 7.79 14.30
CA GLN A 327 -3.93 7.10 13.49
C GLN A 327 -3.95 7.72 12.09
N ALA A 328 -3.14 7.17 11.19
CA ALA A 328 -3.05 7.64 9.81
C ALA A 328 -4.15 7.01 8.94
N VAL A 329 -4.65 7.76 7.96
CA VAL A 329 -5.74 7.30 7.08
C VAL A 329 -5.33 6.05 6.31
N THR A 330 -4.12 6.01 5.75
CA THR A 330 -3.56 4.88 5.01
C THR A 330 -3.41 3.62 5.87
N GLY A 331 -2.84 3.75 7.08
CA GLY A 331 -2.71 2.62 8.01
C GLY A 331 -4.06 2.04 8.43
N ILE A 332 -5.06 2.89 8.72
CA ILE A 332 -6.41 2.42 9.04
C ILE A 332 -7.15 1.88 7.80
N PHE A 333 -6.89 2.42 6.62
CA PHE A 333 -7.40 1.89 5.35
C PHE A 333 -6.85 0.49 5.05
N ASN A 334 -5.57 0.25 5.26
CA ASN A 334 -5.00 -1.08 5.09
C ASN A 334 -5.46 -2.06 6.17
N LEU A 335 -5.65 -1.61 7.42
CA LEU A 335 -6.33 -2.40 8.45
C LEU A 335 -7.76 -2.77 8.02
N ASN A 336 -8.51 -1.82 7.45
CA ASN A 336 -9.85 -2.09 6.94
C ASN A 336 -9.84 -3.19 5.88
N ARG A 337 -8.96 -3.08 4.87
CA ARG A 337 -8.83 -4.10 3.83
C ARG A 337 -8.40 -5.47 4.38
N ALA A 338 -7.48 -5.50 5.35
CA ALA A 338 -7.02 -6.71 6.01
C ALA A 338 -8.14 -7.40 6.80
N SER A 339 -8.91 -6.62 7.56
CA SER A 339 -10.02 -7.12 8.40
C SER A 339 -11.16 -7.77 7.62
N GLN A 340 -11.26 -7.50 6.31
CA GLN A 340 -12.26 -8.13 5.45
C GLN A 340 -11.92 -9.57 5.05
N LEU A 341 -10.71 -10.05 5.38
CA LEU A 341 -10.30 -11.45 5.25
C LEU A 341 -10.46 -12.24 6.56
N ASN A 342 -11.43 -11.84 7.38
CA ASN A 342 -11.77 -12.46 8.64
C ASN A 342 -12.24 -13.91 8.45
N PHE A 343 -11.73 -14.84 9.26
CA PHE A 343 -12.26 -16.19 9.41
C PHE A 343 -13.14 -16.28 10.65
N SER A 344 -14.13 -17.19 10.63
CA SER A 344 -15.02 -17.35 11.78
C SER A 344 -14.24 -17.69 13.05
N GLY A 345 -14.42 -16.85 14.08
CA GLY A 345 -13.74 -16.96 15.38
C GLY A 345 -12.59 -15.97 15.59
N GLU A 346 -12.17 -15.20 14.58
CA GLU A 346 -11.10 -14.20 14.74
C GLU A 346 -11.66 -12.83 15.19
N GLU A 347 -12.11 -12.76 16.45
CA GLU A 347 -12.82 -11.58 17.01
C GLU A 347 -12.06 -10.25 16.87
N ILE A 348 -10.72 -10.27 16.91
CA ILE A 348 -9.89 -9.07 16.74
C ILE A 348 -10.08 -8.42 15.36
N LEU A 349 -10.34 -9.22 14.31
CA LEU A 349 -10.61 -8.69 12.97
C LEU A 349 -12.01 -8.11 12.86
N ASP A 350 -13.00 -8.65 13.58
CA ASP A 350 -14.33 -8.03 13.66
C ASP A 350 -14.25 -6.65 14.33
N GLN A 351 -13.47 -6.55 15.41
CA GLN A 351 -13.20 -5.26 16.07
C GLN A 351 -12.49 -4.29 15.11
N ALA A 352 -11.43 -4.76 14.44
CA ALA A 352 -10.69 -3.98 13.45
C ALA A 352 -11.57 -3.49 12.30
N LYS A 353 -12.45 -4.35 11.76
CA LYS A 353 -13.40 -4.03 10.68
C LYS A 353 -14.36 -2.93 11.10
N ASN A 354 -14.94 -3.05 12.29
CA ASN A 354 -15.88 -2.07 12.83
C ASN A 354 -15.21 -0.71 13.10
N PHE A 355 -14.08 -0.73 13.81
CA PHE A 355 -13.31 0.48 14.12
C PHE A 355 -12.86 1.20 12.84
N SER A 356 -12.17 0.48 11.95
CA SER A 356 -11.59 1.08 10.74
C SER A 356 -12.66 1.62 9.79
N CYS A 357 -13.78 0.92 9.62
CA CYS A 357 -14.89 1.40 8.80
C CYS A 357 -15.50 2.69 9.37
N HIS A 358 -15.72 2.73 10.69
CA HIS A 358 -16.25 3.93 11.36
C HIS A 358 -15.29 5.13 11.22
N PHE A 359 -14.01 4.92 11.53
CA PHE A 359 -12.97 5.94 11.40
C PHE A 359 -12.90 6.51 9.98
N LEU A 360 -12.87 5.65 8.96
CA LEU A 360 -12.74 6.10 7.57
C LEU A 360 -14.01 6.80 7.07
N ARG A 361 -15.20 6.35 7.49
CA ARG A 361 -16.47 7.04 7.17
C ARG A 361 -16.57 8.41 7.85
N GLU A 362 -16.07 8.54 9.08
CA GLU A 362 -15.99 9.84 9.76
C GLU A 362 -15.05 10.79 9.01
N LYS A 363 -13.85 10.32 8.63
CA LYS A 363 -12.89 11.09 7.82
C LYS A 363 -13.44 11.46 6.44
N GLN A 364 -14.20 10.57 5.82
CA GLN A 364 -14.90 10.86 4.56
C GLN A 364 -15.95 11.97 4.76
N ALA A 365 -16.75 11.90 5.82
CA ALA A 365 -17.81 12.87 6.10
C ALA A 365 -17.26 14.27 6.47
N SER A 366 -16.07 14.33 7.08
CA SER A 366 -15.39 15.58 7.44
C SER A 366 -14.45 16.11 6.35
N ASN A 367 -14.37 15.45 5.18
CA ASN A 367 -13.43 15.78 4.09
C ASN A 367 -11.96 15.78 4.55
N GLN A 368 -11.60 14.82 5.41
CA GLN A 368 -10.27 14.61 6.00
C GLN A 368 -9.65 13.28 5.56
N LEU A 369 -9.95 12.81 4.34
CA LEU A 369 -9.26 11.67 3.73
C LEU A 369 -7.91 12.11 3.15
N LEU A 370 -7.08 12.66 4.03
CA LEU A 370 -5.74 13.13 3.77
C LEU A 370 -4.79 12.34 4.65
N ASP A 371 -3.61 12.04 4.13
CA ASP A 371 -2.64 11.23 4.84
C ASP A 371 -1.36 12.01 5.13
N LYS A 372 -0.79 11.77 6.31
CA LYS A 372 0.43 12.42 6.78
C LYS A 372 1.71 11.86 6.14
N TRP A 373 1.63 10.66 5.57
CA TRP A 373 2.79 9.90 5.11
C TRP A 373 2.86 9.80 3.59
N VAL A 374 1.81 10.22 2.87
CA VAL A 374 1.77 10.16 1.41
C VAL A 374 0.90 11.27 0.80
N ILE A 375 1.40 11.89 -0.25
CA ILE A 375 0.67 12.74 -1.18
C ILE A 375 0.32 11.86 -2.38
N ALA A 376 -0.89 11.29 -2.33
CA ALA A 376 -1.40 10.41 -3.38
C ALA A 376 -2.38 11.15 -4.30
N LYS A 377 -2.41 10.77 -5.58
CA LYS A 377 -3.30 11.38 -6.58
C LYS A 377 -4.79 11.37 -6.21
N ASP A 378 -5.31 10.25 -5.69
CA ASP A 378 -6.74 10.14 -5.34
C ASP A 378 -7.01 9.18 -4.15
N LEU A 379 -6.38 9.45 -3.00
CA LEU A 379 -6.66 8.72 -1.77
C LEU A 379 -8.17 8.73 -1.39
N PRO A 380 -8.90 9.86 -1.50
CA PRO A 380 -10.33 9.87 -1.22
C PRO A 380 -11.13 8.88 -2.08
N GLY A 381 -10.82 8.77 -3.38
CA GLY A 381 -11.43 7.80 -4.28
C GLY A 381 -11.09 6.35 -3.92
N GLU A 382 -9.85 6.07 -3.54
CA GLU A 382 -9.43 4.73 -3.10
C GLU A 382 -10.21 4.26 -1.86
N VAL A 383 -10.30 5.14 -0.84
CA VAL A 383 -11.01 4.84 0.41
C VAL A 383 -12.51 4.73 0.16
N ALA A 384 -13.09 5.64 -0.63
CA ALA A 384 -14.52 5.61 -0.95
C ALA A 384 -14.91 4.29 -1.63
N TYR A 385 -14.12 3.84 -2.62
CA TYR A 385 -14.39 2.57 -3.29
C TYR A 385 -14.35 1.38 -2.32
N ALA A 386 -13.32 1.27 -1.49
CA ALA A 386 -13.20 0.15 -0.55
C ALA A 386 -14.31 0.11 0.52
N LEU A 387 -14.81 1.29 0.93
CA LEU A 387 -15.91 1.38 1.88
C LEU A 387 -17.27 1.07 1.23
N ASP A 388 -17.44 1.38 -0.06
CA ASP A 388 -18.68 1.15 -0.80
C ASP A 388 -18.75 -0.27 -1.39
N PHE A 389 -17.60 -0.88 -1.68
CA PHE A 389 -17.47 -2.23 -2.24
C PHE A 389 -16.55 -3.08 -1.36
N PRO A 390 -17.10 -3.85 -0.41
CA PRO A 390 -16.29 -4.76 0.40
C PRO A 390 -15.65 -5.86 -0.45
N PHE A 391 -14.70 -6.59 0.11
CA PHE A 391 -13.94 -7.65 -0.54
C PHE A 391 -14.83 -8.68 -1.26
N TYR A 392 -15.96 -9.05 -0.67
CA TYR A 392 -16.93 -9.98 -1.26
C TYR A 392 -17.66 -9.42 -2.49
N ALA A 393 -17.77 -8.09 -2.59
CA ALA A 393 -18.38 -7.37 -3.69
C ALA A 393 -17.35 -6.68 -4.62
N SER A 394 -16.04 -6.86 -4.43
CA SER A 394 -15.03 -6.31 -5.34
C SER A 394 -14.74 -7.29 -6.48
N LEU A 395 -15.08 -6.93 -7.73
CA LEU A 395 -14.73 -7.72 -8.91
C LEU A 395 -13.40 -7.23 -9.53
N PRO A 396 -12.50 -8.13 -9.96
CA PRO A 396 -11.14 -7.77 -10.39
C PRO A 396 -11.06 -6.63 -11.41
N ARG A 397 -11.89 -6.64 -12.46
CA ARG A 397 -11.86 -5.56 -13.46
C ARG A 397 -12.53 -4.27 -13.02
N VAL A 398 -13.47 -4.34 -12.08
CA VAL A 398 -14.10 -3.12 -11.54
C VAL A 398 -13.09 -2.37 -10.68
N GLU A 399 -12.42 -3.07 -9.76
CA GLU A 399 -11.36 -2.49 -8.93
C GLU A 399 -10.22 -1.95 -9.79
N ALA A 400 -9.71 -2.76 -10.74
CA ALA A 400 -8.62 -2.33 -11.61
C ALA A 400 -8.99 -1.11 -12.46
N ARG A 401 -10.22 -1.07 -13.02
CA ARG A 401 -10.68 0.07 -13.83
C ARG A 401 -10.65 1.38 -13.05
N LEU A 402 -11.07 1.36 -11.78
CA LEU A 402 -11.08 2.54 -10.92
C LEU A 402 -9.66 2.86 -10.42
N TYR A 403 -8.90 1.85 -10.04
CA TYR A 403 -7.56 2.06 -9.49
C TYR A 403 -6.58 2.62 -10.51
N ILE A 404 -6.70 2.28 -11.80
CA ILE A 404 -5.89 2.90 -12.85
C ILE A 404 -6.15 4.43 -12.94
N GLU A 405 -7.36 4.90 -12.61
CA GLU A 405 -7.66 6.34 -12.54
C GLU A 405 -7.07 6.98 -11.27
N GLN A 406 -6.91 6.21 -10.20
CA GLN A 406 -6.51 6.68 -8.87
C GLN A 406 -4.99 6.67 -8.64
N TYR A 407 -4.30 5.69 -9.21
CA TYR A 407 -2.85 5.54 -9.05
C TYR A 407 -2.09 6.72 -9.67
N GLY A 408 -1.21 7.35 -8.89
CA GLY A 408 -0.43 8.52 -9.33
C GLY A 408 0.77 8.20 -10.21
N GLY A 409 1.09 6.92 -10.42
CA GLY A 409 2.29 6.55 -11.17
C GLY A 409 3.54 7.10 -10.46
N GLY A 410 4.41 7.78 -11.21
CA GLY A 410 5.61 8.42 -10.66
C GLY A 410 5.35 9.70 -9.85
N ASP A 411 4.11 10.22 -9.85
CA ASP A 411 3.80 11.52 -9.24
C ASP A 411 3.53 11.43 -7.73
N ASP A 412 3.12 10.26 -7.23
CA ASP A 412 2.90 10.05 -5.79
C ASP A 412 4.19 10.25 -4.99
N ILE A 413 4.07 10.89 -3.82
CA ILE A 413 5.21 11.30 -2.99
C ILE A 413 4.99 10.81 -1.58
N TRP A 414 6.04 10.26 -0.97
CA TRP A 414 6.02 9.84 0.43
C TRP A 414 6.64 10.91 1.32
N ILE A 415 6.12 11.04 2.53
CA ILE A 415 6.54 12.06 3.51
C ILE A 415 7.34 11.38 4.61
N GLY A 416 8.65 11.62 4.61
CA GLY A 416 9.61 11.20 5.62
C GLY A 416 10.10 12.37 6.47
N LYS A 417 11.39 12.37 6.83
CA LYS A 417 12.07 13.61 7.28
C LYS A 417 12.18 14.64 6.16
N THR A 418 12.19 14.14 4.93
CA THR A 418 12.08 14.88 3.68
C THR A 418 11.04 14.18 2.81
N LEU A 419 10.65 14.81 1.72
CA LEU A 419 9.91 14.11 0.67
C LEU A 419 10.80 13.03 0.05
N TYR A 420 10.21 11.90 -0.32
CA TYR A 420 10.92 10.82 -1.01
C TYR A 420 10.00 10.06 -1.98
N ARG A 421 10.62 9.34 -2.91
CA ARG A 421 9.96 8.51 -3.92
C ARG A 421 10.41 7.07 -3.81
N MET A 422 9.46 6.16 -4.00
CA MET A 422 9.65 4.71 -3.98
C MET A 422 9.56 4.19 -5.40
N LEU A 423 10.70 4.08 -6.07
CA LEU A 423 10.78 4.00 -7.54
C LEU A 423 10.20 2.69 -8.09
N TYR A 424 10.20 1.61 -7.30
CA TYR A 424 9.58 0.34 -7.68
C TYR A 424 8.16 0.14 -7.15
N VAL A 425 7.60 1.14 -6.46
CA VAL A 425 6.20 1.17 -6.00
C VAL A 425 5.36 2.16 -6.81
N ASN A 426 5.92 3.33 -7.09
CA ASN A 426 5.30 4.47 -7.76
C ASN A 426 6.08 4.77 -9.05
N ASN A 427 5.61 4.24 -10.18
CA ASN A 427 6.26 4.46 -11.46
C ASN A 427 5.28 4.47 -12.64
N VAL A 428 5.70 5.14 -13.71
CA VAL A 428 4.95 5.26 -14.96
C VAL A 428 4.86 3.93 -15.71
N SER A 429 5.87 3.06 -15.61
CA SER A 429 5.90 1.77 -16.32
C SER A 429 4.77 0.83 -15.87
N TYR A 430 4.40 0.84 -14.59
CA TYR A 430 3.26 0.09 -14.04
C TYR A 430 1.95 0.64 -14.59
N LEU A 431 1.78 1.96 -14.55
CA LEU A 431 0.56 2.62 -15.01
C LEU A 431 0.35 2.44 -16.52
N ASP A 432 1.39 2.64 -17.33
CA ASP A 432 1.32 2.48 -18.79
C ASP A 432 1.04 1.03 -19.19
N LEU A 433 1.70 0.07 -18.54
CA LEU A 433 1.40 -1.35 -18.75
C LEU A 433 -0.05 -1.67 -18.39
N ALA A 434 -0.55 -1.17 -17.25
CA ALA A 434 -1.93 -1.39 -16.81
C ALA A 434 -2.96 -0.82 -17.80
N LYS A 435 -2.72 0.39 -18.33
CA LYS A 435 -3.59 0.99 -19.36
C LYS A 435 -3.62 0.15 -20.63
N VAL A 436 -2.45 -0.27 -21.12
CA VAL A 436 -2.35 -1.05 -22.36
C VAL A 436 -2.99 -2.43 -22.18
N ASP A 437 -2.68 -3.13 -21.09
CA ASP A 437 -3.25 -4.44 -20.77
C ASP A 437 -4.78 -4.39 -20.62
N PHE A 438 -5.28 -3.39 -19.88
CA PHE A 438 -6.71 -3.19 -19.68
C PHE A 438 -7.43 -2.94 -21.01
N ASN A 439 -6.92 -2.01 -21.84
CA ASN A 439 -7.53 -1.68 -23.13
C ASN A 439 -7.46 -2.86 -24.11
N GLN A 440 -6.38 -3.65 -24.08
CA GLN A 440 -6.28 -4.86 -24.88
C GLN A 440 -7.34 -5.89 -24.48
N CYS A 441 -7.46 -6.19 -23.19
CA CYS A 441 -8.52 -7.08 -22.67
C CYS A 441 -9.91 -6.56 -23.05
N GLN A 442 -10.17 -5.26 -22.82
CA GLN A 442 -11.45 -4.62 -23.15
C GLN A 442 -11.79 -4.76 -24.64
N SER A 443 -10.82 -4.59 -25.55
CA SER A 443 -11.07 -4.75 -26.99
C SER A 443 -11.48 -6.18 -27.36
N ILE A 444 -10.89 -7.19 -26.72
CA ILE A 444 -11.26 -8.59 -26.88
C ILE A 444 -12.67 -8.82 -26.33
N HIS A 445 -12.97 -8.26 -25.15
CA HIS A 445 -14.28 -8.37 -24.54
C HIS A 445 -15.38 -7.72 -25.40
N GLN A 446 -15.07 -6.65 -26.13
CA GLN A 446 -16.00 -6.02 -27.08
C GLN A 446 -16.27 -6.91 -28.31
N LEU A 447 -15.26 -7.61 -28.82
CA LEU A 447 -15.44 -8.58 -29.91
C LEU A 447 -16.29 -9.77 -29.47
N GLU A 448 -16.01 -10.32 -28.29
CA GLU A 448 -16.79 -11.39 -27.69
C GLU A 448 -18.24 -10.96 -27.43
N TRP A 449 -18.46 -9.71 -27.02
CA TRP A 449 -19.79 -9.15 -26.85
C TRP A 449 -20.59 -9.15 -28.16
N LEU A 450 -19.97 -8.80 -29.29
CA LEU A 450 -20.62 -8.87 -30.60
C LEU A 450 -21.03 -10.31 -30.94
N ASP A 451 -20.20 -11.28 -30.62
CA ASP A 451 -20.49 -12.70 -30.85
C ASP A 451 -21.60 -13.23 -29.94
N ILE A 452 -21.64 -12.79 -28.68
CA ILE A 452 -22.75 -13.06 -27.76
C ILE A 452 -24.06 -12.48 -28.29
N GLN A 453 -24.05 -11.23 -28.78
CA GLN A 453 -25.22 -10.61 -29.39
C GLN A 453 -25.73 -11.38 -30.62
N ARG A 454 -24.82 -11.86 -31.49
CA ARG A 454 -25.17 -12.70 -32.64
C ARG A 454 -25.77 -14.03 -32.21
N TRP A 455 -25.14 -14.69 -31.23
CA TRP A 455 -25.60 -15.96 -30.68
C TRP A 455 -26.98 -15.82 -30.03
N TYR A 456 -27.18 -14.79 -29.21
CA TYR A 456 -28.46 -14.46 -28.56
C TYR A 456 -29.60 -14.32 -29.58
N LYS A 457 -29.37 -13.59 -30.67
CA LYS A 457 -30.34 -13.43 -31.77
C LYS A 457 -30.60 -14.75 -32.49
N LYS A 458 -29.56 -15.52 -32.79
CA LYS A 458 -29.66 -16.83 -33.46
C LYS A 458 -30.49 -17.82 -32.64
N CYS A 459 -30.30 -17.83 -31.32
CA CYS A 459 -31.04 -18.65 -30.38
C CYS A 459 -32.44 -18.10 -30.03
N ARG A 460 -32.80 -16.91 -30.53
CA ARG A 460 -34.09 -16.25 -30.29
C ARG A 460 -34.43 -16.13 -28.81
N LEU A 461 -33.45 -15.85 -27.95
CA LEU A 461 -33.64 -15.83 -26.50
C LEU A 461 -34.65 -14.78 -26.02
N THR A 462 -34.92 -13.75 -26.84
CA THR A 462 -36.04 -12.81 -26.62
C THR A 462 -37.40 -13.51 -26.53
N GLU A 463 -37.62 -14.58 -27.30
CA GLU A 463 -38.88 -15.34 -27.28
C GLU A 463 -39.06 -16.12 -25.97
N TYR A 464 -37.97 -16.30 -25.20
CA TYR A 464 -37.94 -16.97 -23.89
C TYR A 464 -37.84 -15.97 -22.72
N GLY A 465 -38.09 -14.68 -22.98
CA GLY A 465 -38.16 -13.64 -21.96
C GLY A 465 -36.82 -13.04 -21.52
N MET A 466 -35.70 -13.48 -22.10
CA MET A 466 -34.40 -12.83 -21.88
C MET A 466 -34.42 -11.43 -22.52
N VAL A 467 -34.05 -10.39 -21.79
CA VAL A 467 -33.91 -9.02 -22.32
C VAL A 467 -32.43 -8.66 -22.54
N LYS A 468 -32.18 -7.60 -23.32
CA LYS A 468 -30.81 -7.21 -23.71
C LYS A 468 -30.00 -6.72 -22.52
N GLU A 469 -30.65 -6.07 -21.57
CA GLU A 469 -30.05 -5.55 -20.35
C GLU A 469 -29.48 -6.70 -19.51
N ASP A 470 -30.23 -7.78 -19.32
CA ASP A 470 -29.79 -8.93 -18.53
C ASP A 470 -28.73 -9.77 -19.27
N MET A 471 -28.80 -9.83 -20.60
CA MET A 471 -27.72 -10.37 -21.43
C MET A 471 -26.41 -9.60 -21.23
N LEU A 472 -26.46 -8.27 -21.19
CA LEU A 472 -25.27 -7.45 -20.98
C LEU A 472 -24.72 -7.65 -19.56
N LYS A 473 -25.59 -7.72 -18.55
CA LYS A 473 -25.18 -7.97 -17.16
C LYS A 473 -24.49 -9.33 -17.01
N THR A 474 -25.08 -10.40 -17.54
CA THR A 474 -24.49 -11.74 -17.46
C THR A 474 -23.11 -11.81 -18.10
N TYR A 475 -22.94 -11.16 -19.26
CA TYR A 475 -21.63 -11.07 -19.89
C TYR A 475 -20.63 -10.21 -19.08
N PHE A 476 -21.07 -9.06 -18.58
CA PHE A 476 -20.25 -8.20 -17.73
C PHE A 476 -19.74 -8.94 -16.49
N LEU A 477 -20.57 -9.72 -15.80
CA LEU A 477 -20.15 -10.48 -14.61
C LEU A 477 -19.07 -11.51 -14.94
N ALA A 478 -19.20 -12.21 -16.07
CA ALA A 478 -18.17 -13.13 -16.54
C ALA A 478 -16.87 -12.39 -16.90
N ALA A 479 -16.97 -11.31 -17.68
CA ALA A 479 -15.82 -10.55 -18.16
C ALA A 479 -15.07 -9.75 -17.08
N SER A 480 -15.78 -9.35 -16.02
CA SER A 480 -15.17 -8.65 -14.89
C SER A 480 -14.53 -9.58 -13.86
N SER A 481 -14.85 -10.88 -13.91
CA SER A 481 -14.30 -11.92 -13.03
C SER A 481 -13.13 -12.66 -13.67
N ILE A 482 -13.33 -13.23 -14.88
CA ILE A 482 -12.29 -13.92 -15.65
C ILE A 482 -11.96 -13.04 -16.86
N PHE A 483 -10.94 -12.20 -16.77
CA PHE A 483 -10.70 -11.15 -17.78
C PHE A 483 -9.61 -11.49 -18.78
N GLU A 484 -8.79 -12.49 -18.48
CA GLU A 484 -7.57 -12.84 -19.20
C GLU A 484 -7.90 -13.25 -20.66
N PRO A 485 -7.12 -12.79 -21.65
CA PRO A 485 -7.38 -13.06 -23.07
C PRO A 485 -7.46 -14.55 -23.43
N ASP A 486 -6.63 -15.38 -22.81
CA ASP A 486 -6.52 -16.82 -23.05
C ASP A 486 -7.64 -17.65 -22.40
N ARG A 487 -8.45 -17.03 -21.53
CA ARG A 487 -9.59 -17.66 -20.84
C ARG A 487 -10.95 -17.33 -21.46
N ALA A 488 -10.97 -16.96 -22.74
CA ALA A 488 -12.19 -16.61 -23.48
C ALA A 488 -13.25 -17.73 -23.46
N ALA A 489 -12.85 -19.00 -23.55
CA ALA A 489 -13.78 -20.13 -23.53
C ALA A 489 -14.54 -20.23 -22.20
N GLU A 490 -13.86 -20.00 -21.07
CA GLU A 490 -14.46 -19.98 -19.74
C GLU A 490 -15.49 -18.83 -19.62
N ARG A 491 -15.09 -17.61 -19.99
CA ARG A 491 -15.99 -16.43 -19.99
C ARG A 491 -17.23 -16.60 -20.83
N ILE A 492 -17.07 -16.97 -22.10
CA ILE A 492 -18.17 -17.02 -23.07
C ILE A 492 -19.17 -18.08 -22.63
N ASN A 493 -18.70 -19.24 -22.18
CA ASN A 493 -19.58 -20.32 -21.76
C ASN A 493 -20.21 -20.06 -20.38
N TRP A 494 -19.53 -19.36 -19.47
CA TRP A 494 -20.19 -18.78 -18.29
C TRP A 494 -21.37 -17.92 -18.73
N ALA A 495 -21.14 -16.88 -19.54
CA ALA A 495 -22.19 -15.94 -19.94
C ALA A 495 -23.35 -16.64 -20.63
N ARG A 496 -23.07 -17.51 -21.62
CA ARG A 496 -24.11 -18.28 -22.33
C ARG A 496 -24.92 -19.18 -21.38
N THR A 497 -24.26 -19.83 -20.44
CA THR A 497 -24.92 -20.72 -19.48
C THR A 497 -25.82 -19.93 -18.53
N ALA A 498 -25.37 -18.76 -18.06
CA ALA A 498 -26.18 -17.86 -17.25
C ALA A 498 -27.43 -17.41 -18.01
N MET A 499 -27.27 -16.99 -19.27
CA MET A 499 -28.38 -16.56 -20.13
C MET A 499 -29.39 -17.70 -20.39
N LEU A 500 -28.93 -18.93 -20.62
CA LEU A 500 -29.81 -20.08 -20.82
C LEU A 500 -30.55 -20.45 -19.54
N ALA A 501 -29.87 -20.44 -18.40
CA ALA A 501 -30.50 -20.70 -17.10
C ALA A 501 -31.62 -19.69 -16.83
N GLU A 502 -31.36 -18.40 -17.07
CA GLU A 502 -32.34 -17.33 -16.89
C GLU A 502 -33.53 -17.47 -17.85
N ALA A 503 -33.28 -17.73 -19.14
CA ALA A 503 -34.34 -17.98 -20.13
C ALA A 503 -35.23 -19.18 -19.75
N ILE A 504 -34.65 -20.27 -19.22
CA ILE A 504 -35.41 -21.45 -18.76
C ILE A 504 -36.26 -21.10 -17.54
N ILE A 505 -35.72 -20.32 -16.60
CA ILE A 505 -36.45 -19.90 -15.38
C ILE A 505 -37.66 -19.05 -15.75
N ILE A 506 -37.48 -18.08 -16.64
CA ILE A 506 -38.53 -17.16 -17.09
C ILE A 506 -39.61 -17.92 -17.88
N SER A 507 -39.21 -18.68 -18.90
CA SER A 507 -40.14 -19.33 -19.84
C SER A 507 -41.00 -20.43 -19.21
N TYR A 508 -40.48 -21.16 -18.23
CA TYR A 508 -41.22 -22.25 -17.58
C TYR A 508 -41.89 -21.84 -16.26
N HIS A 509 -41.94 -20.53 -15.94
CA HIS A 509 -42.45 -20.00 -14.67
C HIS A 509 -41.95 -20.78 -13.45
N ARG A 510 -40.70 -21.25 -13.50
CA ARG A 510 -40.14 -22.05 -12.41
C ARG A 510 -39.76 -21.12 -11.27
N SER A 511 -40.73 -20.86 -10.40
CA SER A 511 -40.54 -20.18 -9.11
C SER A 511 -39.58 -20.92 -8.15
N THR A 512 -39.14 -22.13 -8.52
CA THR A 512 -38.38 -23.06 -7.68
C THR A 512 -36.91 -23.25 -8.09
N THR A 513 -36.42 -22.67 -9.20
CA THR A 513 -34.99 -22.78 -9.53
C THR A 513 -34.21 -21.77 -8.70
N SER A 514 -33.35 -22.27 -7.82
CA SER A 514 -32.64 -21.43 -6.86
C SER A 514 -31.32 -20.91 -7.47
N GLN A 515 -30.92 -19.68 -7.13
CA GLN A 515 -29.67 -19.07 -7.62
C GLN A 515 -28.43 -19.95 -7.37
N GLY A 516 -28.42 -20.73 -6.29
CA GLY A 516 -27.38 -21.69 -5.98
C GLY A 516 -27.25 -22.83 -7.00
N ALA A 517 -28.34 -23.31 -7.59
CA ALA A 517 -28.28 -24.29 -8.66
C ALA A 517 -27.64 -23.69 -9.93
N THR A 518 -27.96 -22.44 -10.23
CA THR A 518 -27.32 -21.68 -11.32
C THR A 518 -25.84 -21.49 -11.04
N ALA A 519 -25.45 -21.08 -9.83
CA ALA A 519 -24.05 -20.91 -9.45
C ALA A 519 -23.24 -22.19 -9.64
N LEU A 520 -23.73 -23.34 -9.16
CA LEU A 520 -23.06 -24.63 -9.36
C LEU A 520 -22.94 -24.99 -10.86
N LEU A 521 -23.97 -24.73 -11.65
CA LEU A 521 -23.93 -24.96 -13.10
C LEU A 521 -22.85 -24.10 -13.78
N LEU A 522 -22.71 -22.85 -13.36
CA LEU A 522 -21.66 -21.95 -13.86
C LEU A 522 -20.27 -22.45 -13.49
N ILE A 523 -20.04 -22.81 -12.23
CA ILE A 523 -18.78 -23.39 -11.75
C ILE A 523 -18.40 -24.59 -12.61
N ARG A 524 -19.30 -25.57 -12.76
CA ARG A 524 -19.05 -26.77 -13.58
C ARG A 524 -18.76 -26.44 -15.03
N THR A 525 -19.43 -25.44 -15.59
CA THR A 525 -19.20 -25.00 -16.97
C THR A 525 -17.80 -24.43 -17.14
N ILE A 526 -17.36 -23.58 -16.21
CA ILE A 526 -16.03 -22.98 -16.21
C ILE A 526 -14.96 -24.07 -16.09
N GLU A 527 -15.10 -24.97 -15.12
CA GLU A 527 -14.17 -26.08 -14.90
C GLU A 527 -14.04 -26.97 -16.15
N LEU A 528 -15.16 -27.33 -16.79
CA LEU A 528 -15.16 -28.10 -18.03
C LEU A 528 -14.47 -27.36 -19.18
N CYS A 529 -14.69 -26.04 -19.31
CA CYS A 529 -14.05 -25.23 -20.33
C CYS A 529 -12.53 -25.10 -20.10
N ALA A 530 -12.11 -25.08 -18.84
CA ALA A 530 -10.71 -25.09 -18.46
C ALA A 530 -10.05 -26.48 -18.54
N GLY A 531 -10.79 -27.52 -18.92
CA GLY A 531 -10.29 -28.90 -18.98
C GLY A 531 -10.05 -29.54 -17.61
N ARG A 532 -10.63 -28.98 -16.53
CA ARG A 532 -10.54 -29.52 -15.17
C ARG A 532 -11.69 -30.49 -14.93
N ALA A 533 -11.35 -31.74 -14.60
CA ALA A 533 -12.31 -32.80 -14.29
C ALA A 533 -12.64 -32.84 -12.80
N GLU A 534 -13.72 -33.53 -12.42
CA GLU A 534 -14.04 -33.74 -11.01
C GLU A 534 -12.87 -34.42 -10.26
N PRO A 535 -12.58 -33.99 -9.03
CA PRO A 535 -11.48 -34.54 -8.25
C PRO A 535 -11.67 -36.03 -8.00
N LYS A 536 -10.59 -36.81 -8.16
CA LYS A 536 -10.59 -38.26 -7.89
C LYS A 536 -10.20 -38.57 -6.45
N ASP A 537 -9.25 -37.80 -5.91
CA ASP A 537 -8.80 -37.95 -4.54
C ASP A 537 -9.94 -37.70 -3.53
N GLU A 538 -9.92 -38.40 -2.40
CA GLU A 538 -10.96 -38.30 -1.38
C GLU A 538 -10.97 -36.93 -0.69
N MET A 539 -9.80 -36.38 -0.33
CA MET A 539 -9.69 -35.09 0.31
C MET A 539 -10.10 -33.97 -0.64
N ALA A 540 -9.64 -34.01 -1.89
CA ALA A 540 -10.09 -33.06 -2.92
C ALA A 540 -11.61 -33.14 -3.18
N ARG A 541 -12.21 -34.35 -3.13
CA ARG A 541 -13.67 -34.52 -3.21
C ARG A 541 -14.40 -33.89 -2.02
N MET A 542 -13.87 -34.03 -0.81
CA MET A 542 -14.45 -33.40 0.38
C MET A 542 -14.37 -31.87 0.31
N GLU A 543 -13.24 -31.31 -0.12
CA GLU A 543 -13.08 -29.87 -0.33
C GLU A 543 -14.06 -29.35 -1.39
N TYR A 544 -14.15 -30.03 -2.53
CA TYR A 544 -15.07 -29.68 -3.61
C TYR A 544 -16.54 -29.75 -3.16
N ALA A 545 -16.90 -30.77 -2.38
CA ALA A 545 -18.25 -30.90 -1.82
C ALA A 545 -18.57 -29.79 -0.81
N CYS A 546 -17.60 -29.39 0.01
CA CYS A 546 -17.74 -28.27 0.94
C CYS A 546 -17.99 -26.96 0.19
N LEU A 547 -17.14 -26.64 -0.79
CA LEU A 547 -17.27 -25.44 -1.63
C LEU A 547 -18.60 -25.44 -2.40
N THR A 548 -19.03 -26.60 -2.89
CA THR A 548 -20.35 -26.77 -3.54
C THR A 548 -21.49 -26.43 -2.59
N ARG A 549 -21.48 -26.97 -1.37
CA ARG A 549 -22.49 -26.68 -0.35
C ARG A 549 -22.55 -25.18 -0.05
N LEU A 550 -21.39 -24.56 0.15
CA LEU A 550 -21.27 -23.13 0.46
C LEU A 550 -21.78 -22.26 -0.69
N ALA A 551 -21.29 -22.48 -1.91
CA ALA A 551 -21.72 -21.72 -3.08
C ALA A 551 -23.24 -21.80 -3.32
N ILE A 552 -23.83 -22.99 -3.19
CA ILE A 552 -25.29 -23.15 -3.31
C ILE A 552 -26.01 -22.36 -2.21
N SER A 553 -25.58 -22.51 -0.96
CA SER A 553 -26.23 -21.88 0.19
C SER A 553 -26.18 -20.35 0.10
N ILE A 554 -24.99 -19.80 -0.14
CA ILE A 554 -24.75 -18.35 -0.22
C ILE A 554 -25.59 -17.76 -1.35
N CYS A 555 -25.48 -18.30 -2.57
CA CYS A 555 -26.22 -17.78 -3.72
C CYS A 555 -27.74 -17.92 -3.53
N ASN A 556 -28.25 -18.98 -2.89
CA ASN A 556 -29.68 -19.08 -2.56
C ASN A 556 -30.14 -17.98 -1.59
N ARG A 557 -29.33 -17.65 -0.57
CA ARG A 557 -29.67 -16.58 0.38
C ARG A 557 -29.64 -15.21 -0.30
N LEU A 558 -28.63 -14.96 -1.14
CA LEU A 558 -28.47 -13.73 -1.91
C LEU A 558 -29.65 -13.44 -2.85
N GLN A 559 -30.37 -14.47 -3.31
CA GLN A 559 -31.57 -14.33 -4.15
C GLN A 559 -32.68 -13.48 -3.52
N TYR A 560 -32.78 -13.51 -2.19
CA TYR A 560 -33.82 -12.79 -1.45
C TYR A 560 -33.31 -11.45 -0.90
N CYS A 561 -32.04 -11.13 -1.12
CA CYS A 561 -31.44 -9.89 -0.68
C CYS A 561 -31.57 -8.81 -1.76
N SER A 562 -32.31 -7.74 -1.44
CA SER A 562 -32.20 -6.51 -2.22
C SER A 562 -30.99 -5.70 -1.73
N TRP A 563 -30.48 -4.80 -2.58
CA TRP A 563 -29.44 -3.83 -2.22
C TRP A 563 -29.71 -3.12 -0.88
N ASN A 564 -30.94 -2.65 -0.68
CA ASN A 564 -31.38 -1.99 0.56
C ASN A 564 -31.40 -2.93 1.78
N MET A 565 -31.50 -4.23 1.56
CA MET A 565 -31.60 -5.24 2.62
C MET A 565 -30.22 -5.70 3.10
N ILE A 566 -29.22 -5.80 2.21
CA ILE A 566 -27.84 -6.12 2.61
C ILE A 566 -27.20 -4.97 3.39
N LEU A 567 -27.50 -3.71 3.02
CA LEU A 567 -27.04 -2.53 3.76
C LEU A 567 -27.68 -2.37 5.15
N LYS A 568 -28.90 -2.91 5.36
CA LYS A 568 -29.66 -2.78 6.61
C LYS A 568 -29.58 -4.01 7.51
N CYS A 569 -29.20 -5.16 6.96
CA CYS A 569 -28.95 -6.41 7.66
C CYS A 569 -27.74 -7.09 7.03
N SER A 570 -26.60 -7.10 7.74
CA SER A 570 -25.63 -8.18 7.57
C SER A 570 -26.35 -9.47 7.93
N ASP A 571 -26.87 -10.22 6.94
CA ASP A 571 -27.32 -11.58 7.20
C ASP A 571 -26.08 -12.32 7.74
N ARG A 572 -26.06 -12.53 9.07
CA ARG A 572 -24.93 -13.16 9.77
C ARG A 572 -24.63 -14.53 9.19
N GLY A 573 -25.63 -15.20 8.59
CA GLY A 573 -25.45 -16.46 7.89
C GLY A 573 -24.71 -16.31 6.56
N ILE A 574 -25.00 -15.28 5.75
CA ILE A 574 -24.23 -15.01 4.52
C ILE A 574 -22.79 -14.63 4.86
N GLU A 575 -22.59 -13.75 5.85
CA GLU A 575 -21.24 -13.37 6.28
C GLU A 575 -20.45 -14.60 6.74
N SER A 576 -21.02 -15.42 7.62
CA SER A 576 -20.34 -16.62 8.13
C SER A 576 -20.03 -17.65 7.03
N GLU A 577 -20.95 -17.90 6.10
CA GLU A 577 -20.71 -18.82 4.98
C GLU A 577 -19.68 -18.24 4.00
N MET A 578 -19.65 -16.93 3.77
CA MET A 578 -18.60 -16.28 2.98
C MET A 578 -17.23 -16.39 3.65
N GLN A 579 -17.14 -16.20 4.97
CA GLN A 579 -15.90 -16.42 5.72
C GLN A 579 -15.41 -17.87 5.59
N GLU A 580 -16.32 -18.85 5.68
CA GLU A 580 -15.99 -20.27 5.49
C GLU A 580 -15.52 -20.54 4.06
N LEU A 581 -16.19 -19.97 3.04
CA LEU A 581 -15.80 -20.07 1.63
C LEU A 581 -14.40 -19.49 1.42
N VAL A 582 -14.15 -18.29 1.92
CA VAL A 582 -12.87 -17.59 1.81
C VAL A 582 -11.75 -18.38 2.46
N LYS A 583 -12.01 -18.91 3.66
CA LYS A 583 -11.08 -19.81 4.35
C LYS A 583 -10.75 -21.04 3.50
N CYS A 584 -11.75 -21.73 2.96
CA CYS A 584 -11.53 -22.92 2.12
C CYS A 584 -10.77 -22.63 0.83
N VAL A 585 -10.93 -21.43 0.26
CA VAL A 585 -10.26 -21.02 -0.98
C VAL A 585 -8.82 -20.60 -0.71
N ILE A 586 -8.60 -19.83 0.36
CA ILE A 586 -7.31 -19.23 0.69
C ILE A 586 -6.37 -20.21 1.41
N GLU A 587 -6.88 -20.94 2.42
CA GLU A 587 -6.03 -21.86 3.18
C GLU A 587 -5.58 -23.02 2.28
N GLN A 588 -4.29 -23.03 1.95
CA GLN A 588 -3.65 -24.18 1.36
C GLN A 588 -3.46 -25.22 2.46
N ARG A 589 -4.21 -26.32 2.40
CA ARG A 589 -3.74 -27.53 3.08
C ARG A 589 -2.48 -27.95 2.33
N GLN A 590 -1.36 -28.06 3.04
CA GLN A 590 -0.03 -28.43 2.51
C GLN A 590 0.02 -29.85 1.89
N SER A 591 -1.12 -30.44 1.53
CA SER A 591 -1.21 -31.76 0.97
C SER A 591 -1.27 -31.69 -0.56
N PRO A 592 -0.41 -32.44 -1.27
CA PRO A 592 -0.45 -32.55 -2.73
C PRO A 592 -1.75 -33.17 -3.25
N ASP A 593 -2.54 -33.79 -2.38
CA ASP A 593 -3.82 -34.42 -2.70
C ASP A 593 -5.02 -33.43 -2.56
N GLY A 594 -4.75 -32.15 -2.25
CA GLY A 594 -5.75 -31.10 -2.10
C GLY A 594 -6.41 -30.67 -3.41
N LEU A 595 -7.56 -29.98 -3.31
CA LEU A 595 -8.18 -29.39 -4.50
C LEU A 595 -7.30 -28.26 -5.03
N ASN A 596 -7.09 -28.22 -6.35
CA ASN A 596 -6.23 -27.22 -6.98
C ASN A 596 -6.74 -25.78 -6.73
N ARG A 597 -5.82 -24.80 -6.78
CA ARG A 597 -6.09 -23.40 -6.44
C ARG A 597 -7.04 -22.75 -7.44
N GLU A 598 -6.94 -23.09 -8.72
CA GLU A 598 -7.73 -22.51 -9.81
C GLU A 598 -9.22 -22.90 -9.71
N THR A 599 -9.51 -24.14 -9.34
CA THR A 599 -10.85 -24.63 -9.05
C THR A 599 -11.40 -23.92 -7.82
N LYS A 600 -10.62 -23.81 -6.72
CA LYS A 600 -11.03 -23.04 -5.53
C LYS A 600 -11.36 -21.58 -5.90
N GLN A 601 -10.52 -20.94 -6.70
CA GLN A 601 -10.74 -19.58 -7.18
C GLN A 601 -12.01 -19.48 -8.04
N THR A 602 -12.31 -20.48 -8.87
CA THR A 602 -13.55 -20.51 -9.67
C THR A 602 -14.81 -20.47 -8.79
N PHE A 603 -14.82 -21.17 -7.66
CA PHE A 603 -15.93 -21.05 -6.69
C PHE A 603 -16.03 -19.63 -6.12
N MET A 604 -14.91 -19.03 -5.74
CA MET A 604 -14.87 -17.66 -5.23
C MET A 604 -15.38 -16.65 -6.27
N ASP A 605 -14.89 -16.72 -7.50
CA ASP A 605 -15.25 -15.79 -8.58
C ASP A 605 -16.75 -15.83 -8.89
N VAL A 606 -17.30 -17.04 -9.00
CA VAL A 606 -18.74 -17.20 -9.22
C VAL A 606 -19.53 -16.63 -8.03
N VAL A 607 -19.22 -17.02 -6.79
CA VAL A 607 -19.96 -16.52 -5.62
C VAL A 607 -19.87 -15.00 -5.48
N LYS A 608 -18.67 -14.41 -5.67
CA LYS A 608 -18.47 -12.96 -5.65
C LYS A 608 -19.26 -12.24 -6.74
N SER A 609 -19.45 -12.85 -7.92
CA SER A 609 -20.29 -12.24 -8.97
C SER A 609 -21.77 -12.11 -8.56
N PHE A 610 -22.31 -13.11 -7.86
CA PHE A 610 -23.67 -13.05 -7.29
C PHE A 610 -23.73 -12.05 -6.14
N TYR A 611 -22.73 -12.06 -5.26
CA TYR A 611 -22.65 -11.12 -4.14
C TYR A 611 -22.61 -9.67 -4.65
N TYR A 612 -21.75 -9.39 -5.63
CA TYR A 612 -21.67 -8.08 -6.29
C TYR A 612 -23.01 -7.68 -6.90
N LEU A 613 -23.71 -8.57 -7.60
CA LEU A 613 -25.00 -8.24 -8.21
C LEU A 613 -26.06 -7.88 -7.16
N SER A 614 -26.09 -8.58 -6.03
CA SER A 614 -27.00 -8.26 -4.93
C SER A 614 -26.58 -7.01 -4.14
N TRP A 615 -25.28 -6.68 -4.13
CA TRP A 615 -24.69 -5.53 -3.43
C TRP A 615 -24.65 -4.24 -4.26
N CYS A 616 -24.59 -4.30 -5.59
CA CYS A 616 -24.37 -3.12 -6.42
C CYS A 616 -25.70 -2.41 -6.75
N PRO A 617 -25.85 -1.11 -6.47
CA PRO A 617 -27.02 -0.35 -6.93
C PRO A 617 -27.13 -0.40 -8.47
N PRO A 618 -28.35 -0.47 -9.06
CA PRO A 618 -28.52 -0.55 -10.51
C PRO A 618 -27.87 0.60 -11.30
N THR A 619 -27.87 1.83 -10.75
CA THR A 619 -27.22 2.99 -11.37
C THR A 619 -25.71 2.83 -11.40
N THR A 620 -25.11 2.37 -10.30
CA THR A 620 -23.68 2.10 -10.19
C THR A 620 -23.26 0.94 -11.08
N LEU A 621 -24.08 -0.12 -11.17
CA LEU A 621 -23.86 -1.25 -12.06
C LEU A 621 -23.75 -0.79 -13.52
N ASN A 622 -24.67 0.06 -13.98
CA ASN A 622 -24.63 0.59 -15.35
C ASN A 622 -23.37 1.42 -15.61
N ASN A 623 -22.93 2.22 -14.63
CA ASN A 623 -21.68 2.97 -14.72
C ASN A 623 -20.46 2.03 -14.80
N HIS A 624 -20.43 0.98 -13.97
CA HIS A 624 -19.36 -0.02 -14.00
C HIS A 624 -19.33 -0.77 -15.33
N ILE A 625 -20.48 -1.16 -15.89
CA ILE A 625 -20.58 -1.78 -17.22
C ILE A 625 -20.00 -0.84 -18.29
N SER A 626 -20.39 0.44 -18.27
CA SER A 626 -19.87 1.45 -19.21
C SER A 626 -18.36 1.57 -19.11
N LYS A 627 -17.84 1.83 -17.90
CA LYS A 627 -16.42 2.02 -17.65
C LYS A 627 -15.58 0.79 -18.01
N VAL A 628 -16.04 -0.41 -17.66
CA VAL A 628 -15.25 -1.64 -17.80
C VAL A 628 -15.25 -2.16 -19.22
N LEU A 629 -16.41 -2.17 -19.90
CA LEU A 629 -16.52 -2.80 -21.22
C LEU A 629 -16.40 -1.83 -22.39
N PHE A 630 -16.70 -0.54 -22.20
CA PHE A 630 -16.94 0.36 -23.34
C PHE A 630 -16.14 1.67 -23.28
N GLU A 631 -15.54 2.02 -22.15
CA GLU A 631 -14.70 3.22 -22.03
C GLU A 631 -13.23 2.83 -21.94
N PRO A 632 -12.41 3.16 -22.95
CA PRO A 632 -10.98 2.91 -22.88
C PRO A 632 -10.33 3.81 -21.83
N VAL A 633 -9.34 3.25 -21.14
CA VAL A 633 -8.51 3.99 -20.21
C VAL A 633 -7.54 4.88 -20.99
N LYS A 634 -7.40 6.14 -20.58
CA LYS A 634 -6.55 7.13 -21.22
C LYS A 634 -5.19 7.26 -20.55
#